data_AF-A0A1C5WKR2-F1
#
_entry.id   AF-A0A1C5WKR2-F1
#
_cell.length_a   1.000
_cell.length_b   1.000
_cell.length_c   1.000
_cell.angle_alpha   90.00
_cell.angle_beta   90.00
_cell.angle_gamma   90.00
#
_symmetry.space_group_name_H-M   'P 1'
#
loop_
_entity.id
_entity.type
_entity.pdbx_description
1 polymer ?
#
loop_
_entity_poly.entity_id
_entity_poly.type
_entity_poly.pdbx_seq_one_letter_code
_entity_poly.pdbx_strand_id
1 'polypeptide(L)'
;MHLALWLKESTSNYDDVDVEYYVPHNELNDYVWESELRLDIVVKKDCEYLPVEIKYKTKKVESKIERFGEMLQQNVTVIKNQSAQDIGRYSFWKDIKRLEQVCERFNNIKNAIAVFLTNDDSYTKESSLTSNCFHFNMNEGFHSTKKQWLNSETTCAKQYKCFELNKEYCINWHIKEIKEIKFHYCIVEI
;
A
#
# COMPACT_ATOMS: atom_id res chain seq x y z
N MET A 1 14.18 -7.34 -7.48
CA MET A 1 15.63 -7.12 -7.66
C MET A 1 15.94 -5.98 -8.63
N HIS A 2 15.41 -5.96 -9.86
CA HIS A 2 15.70 -4.89 -10.83
C HIS A 2 15.42 -3.45 -10.34
N LEU A 3 14.31 -3.22 -9.63
CA LEU A 3 14.02 -1.90 -9.05
C LEU A 3 15.06 -1.48 -8.01
N ALA A 4 15.41 -2.37 -7.07
CA ALA A 4 16.40 -2.07 -6.04
C ALA A 4 17.79 -1.78 -6.62
N LEU A 5 18.21 -2.55 -7.64
CA LEU A 5 19.44 -2.30 -8.39
C LEU A 5 19.37 -0.95 -9.12
N TRP A 6 18.26 -0.69 -9.81
CA TRP A 6 18.05 0.58 -10.51
C TRP A 6 18.07 1.78 -9.55
N LEU A 7 17.49 1.66 -8.36
CA LEU A 7 17.52 2.73 -7.34
C LEU A 7 18.95 3.03 -6.89
N LYS A 8 19.78 2.00 -6.68
CA LYS A 8 21.22 2.17 -6.35
C LYS A 8 21.98 2.87 -7.48
N GLU A 9 21.67 2.56 -8.73
CA GLU A 9 22.31 3.15 -9.93
C GLU A 9 21.64 4.44 -10.42
N SER A 10 20.55 4.87 -9.79
CA SER A 10 19.79 6.06 -10.20
C SER A 10 20.59 7.33 -9.94
N THR A 11 20.17 8.46 -10.52
CA THR A 11 20.81 9.76 -10.26
C THR A 11 20.83 10.16 -8.79
N SER A 12 19.90 9.64 -8.00
CA SER A 12 19.85 9.83 -6.54
C SER A 12 20.96 9.07 -5.80
N ASN A 13 21.53 8.03 -6.42
CA ASN A 13 22.64 7.21 -5.92
C ASN A 13 22.48 6.84 -4.44
N TYR A 14 21.40 6.11 -4.11
CA TYR A 14 21.17 5.67 -2.74
C TYR A 14 22.33 4.78 -2.26
N ASP A 15 22.78 5.03 -1.03
CA ASP A 15 23.92 4.32 -0.45
C ASP A 15 23.54 2.86 -0.16
N ASP A 16 22.28 2.63 0.20
CA ASP A 16 21.72 1.30 0.32
C ASP A 16 20.22 1.23 -0.01
N VAL A 17 19.78 0.03 -0.37
CA VAL A 17 18.37 -0.30 -0.66
C VAL A 17 18.11 -1.70 -0.11
N ASP A 18 17.34 -1.73 0.96
CA ASP A 18 16.85 -2.96 1.59
C ASP A 18 15.42 -3.26 1.16
N VAL A 19 15.08 -4.55 1.10
CA VAL A 19 13.77 -5.06 0.71
C VAL A 19 13.29 -6.00 1.80
N GLU A 20 11.99 -6.00 2.10
CA GLU A 20 11.42 -6.81 3.21
C GLU A 20 12.09 -6.48 4.56
N TYR A 21 12.34 -5.18 4.80
CA TYR A 21 13.11 -4.68 5.95
C TYR A 21 12.35 -4.95 7.25
N TYR A 22 12.88 -5.86 8.06
CA TYR A 22 12.24 -6.29 9.29
C TYR A 22 12.39 -5.26 10.41
N VAL A 23 11.25 -4.88 10.99
CA VAL A 23 11.19 -4.05 12.19
C VAL A 23 10.54 -4.87 13.31
N PRO A 24 11.26 -5.16 14.40
CA PRO A 24 10.67 -5.87 15.54
C PRO A 24 9.52 -5.06 16.12
N HIS A 25 8.30 -5.62 16.12
CA HIS A 25 7.10 -4.87 16.50
C HIS A 25 7.07 -4.52 18.00
N ASN A 26 7.85 -5.20 18.83
CA ASN A 26 8.03 -4.90 20.25
C ASN A 26 8.83 -3.61 20.49
N GLU A 27 9.50 -3.07 19.47
CA GLU A 27 10.14 -1.77 19.51
C GLU A 27 9.17 -0.61 19.24
N LEU A 28 7.95 -0.90 18.81
CA LEU A 28 6.93 0.09 18.47
C LEU A 28 5.91 0.23 19.61
N ASN A 29 5.58 1.48 19.96
CA ASN A 29 4.56 1.77 20.96
C ASN A 29 3.17 1.51 20.39
N ASP A 30 2.27 0.96 21.22
CA ASP A 30 0.85 0.74 20.89
C ASP A 30 0.63 -0.05 19.59
N TYR A 31 1.53 -0.99 19.29
CA TYR A 31 1.40 -1.86 18.12
C TYR A 31 0.31 -2.92 18.36
N VAL A 32 -0.87 -2.69 17.78
CA VAL A 32 -2.06 -3.51 18.05
C VAL A 32 -2.11 -4.83 17.26
N TRP A 33 -1.23 -5.02 16.27
CA TRP A 33 -1.25 -6.22 15.42
C TRP A 33 -0.28 -7.29 15.94
N GLU A 34 -0.61 -8.56 15.73
CA GLU A 34 0.27 -9.68 16.13
C GLU A 34 1.24 -10.09 14.99
N SER A 35 1.05 -9.52 13.81
CA SER A 35 1.90 -9.77 12.63
C SER A 35 3.23 -9.03 12.72
N GLU A 36 4.31 -9.68 12.29
CA GLU A 36 5.59 -9.02 12.02
C GLU A 36 5.41 -7.78 11.13
N LEU A 37 6.27 -6.78 11.34
CA LEU A 37 6.39 -5.63 10.47
C LEU A 37 7.61 -5.83 9.56
N ARG A 38 7.35 -5.94 8.26
CA ARG A 38 8.36 -5.92 7.20
C ARG A 38 7.96 -4.82 6.24
N LEU A 39 8.83 -3.84 6.10
CA LEU A 39 8.65 -2.73 5.18
C LEU A 39 9.08 -3.18 3.79
N ASP A 40 8.25 -2.93 2.78
CA ASP A 40 8.49 -3.43 1.42
C ASP A 40 9.87 -2.98 0.90
N ILE A 41 10.20 -1.70 1.06
CA ILE A 41 11.50 -1.13 0.67
C ILE A 41 11.96 -0.11 1.72
N VAL A 42 13.25 -0.09 2.03
CA VAL A 42 13.89 1.00 2.78
C VAL A 42 15.11 1.46 2.00
N VAL A 43 15.15 2.75 1.64
CA VAL A 43 16.33 3.35 1.01
C VAL A 43 17.10 4.18 2.02
N LYS A 44 18.43 4.18 1.89
CA LYS A 44 19.35 4.92 2.76
C LYS A 44 20.16 5.93 1.95
N LYS A 45 20.28 7.15 2.46
CA LYS A 45 21.18 8.17 1.92
C LYS A 45 21.72 9.07 3.03
N ASP A 46 23.04 9.27 3.09
CA ASP A 46 23.68 10.21 4.02
C ASP A 46 23.25 10.01 5.49
N CYS A 47 23.13 8.75 5.91
CA CYS A 47 22.64 8.30 7.24
C CYS A 47 21.15 8.56 7.53
N GLU A 48 20.39 9.06 6.56
CA GLU A 48 18.93 9.15 6.60
C GLU A 48 18.30 7.91 5.94
N TYR A 49 17.11 7.54 6.40
CA TYR A 49 16.32 6.42 5.89
C TYR A 49 14.96 6.91 5.39
N LEU A 50 14.45 6.27 4.35
CA LEU A 50 13.12 6.49 3.80
C LEU A 50 12.44 5.13 3.55
N PRO A 51 11.53 4.72 4.45
CA PRO A 51 10.63 3.59 4.22
C PRO A 51 9.64 3.86 3.10
N VAL A 52 9.36 2.82 2.31
CA VAL A 52 8.36 2.81 1.26
C VAL A 52 7.53 1.53 1.36
N GLU A 53 6.23 1.68 1.59
CA GLU A 53 5.23 0.61 1.50
C GLU A 53 4.51 0.68 0.16
N ILE A 54 4.29 -0.48 -0.46
CA ILE A 54 3.64 -0.61 -1.76
C ILE A 54 2.51 -1.62 -1.64
N LYS A 55 1.29 -1.18 -1.90
CA LYS A 55 0.15 -2.09 -2.04
C LYS A 55 -0.37 -2.14 -3.46
N TYR A 56 -0.40 -3.36 -3.98
CA TYR A 56 -0.90 -3.68 -5.30
C TYR A 56 -2.18 -4.51 -5.19
N LYS A 57 -3.32 -3.91 -5.55
CA LYS A 57 -4.63 -4.58 -5.60
C LYS A 57 -5.12 -4.67 -7.03
N THR A 58 -5.72 -5.79 -7.41
CA THR A 58 -5.90 -6.09 -8.83
C THR A 58 -7.25 -6.66 -9.18
N LYS A 59 -7.75 -6.22 -10.34
CA LYS A 59 -8.83 -6.87 -11.08
C LYS A 59 -8.22 -7.77 -12.15
N LYS A 60 -8.90 -8.88 -12.45
CA LYS A 60 -8.44 -9.86 -13.44
C LYS A 60 -8.14 -9.19 -14.79
N VAL A 61 -7.00 -9.54 -15.39
CA VAL A 61 -6.70 -9.21 -16.79
C VAL A 61 -6.28 -10.47 -17.53
N GLU A 62 -6.84 -10.64 -18.72
CA GLU A 62 -6.48 -11.68 -19.67
C GLU A 62 -5.83 -11.07 -20.91
N SER A 63 -4.73 -11.66 -21.35
CA SER A 63 -4.01 -11.16 -22.53
C SER A 63 -3.21 -12.28 -23.18
N LYS A 64 -2.89 -12.14 -24.46
CA LYS A 64 -1.87 -12.96 -25.12
C LYS A 64 -0.51 -12.46 -24.70
N ILE A 65 0.38 -13.39 -24.39
CA ILE A 65 1.74 -13.06 -23.95
C ILE A 65 2.75 -13.84 -24.76
N GLU A 66 3.94 -13.26 -24.87
CA GLU A 66 5.11 -13.93 -25.38
C GLU A 66 5.84 -14.66 -24.24
N ARG A 67 6.33 -15.87 -24.50
CA ARG A 67 7.24 -16.60 -23.62
C ARG A 67 8.32 -17.25 -24.46
N PHE A 68 9.57 -17.01 -24.09
CA PHE A 68 10.75 -17.56 -24.79
C PHE A 68 10.81 -17.21 -26.28
N GLY A 69 10.35 -16.02 -26.69
CA GLY A 69 10.33 -15.61 -28.10
C GLY A 69 9.09 -16.04 -28.88
N GLU A 70 8.17 -16.79 -28.26
CA GLU A 70 6.98 -17.31 -28.92
C GLU A 70 5.68 -16.74 -28.34
N MET A 71 4.77 -16.30 -29.21
CA MET A 71 3.45 -15.84 -28.81
C MET A 71 2.54 -17.03 -28.48
N LEU A 72 2.00 -17.04 -27.27
CA LEU A 72 1.02 -18.05 -26.87
C LEU A 72 -0.28 -17.90 -27.68
N GLN A 73 -0.87 -19.03 -28.06
CA GLN A 73 -2.05 -19.06 -28.93
C GLN A 73 -3.30 -18.50 -28.27
N GLN A 74 -3.46 -18.75 -26.97
CA GLN A 74 -4.62 -18.38 -26.17
C GLN A 74 -4.36 -17.19 -25.24
N ASN A 75 -5.41 -16.46 -24.90
CA ASN A 75 -5.36 -15.52 -23.79
C ASN A 75 -5.12 -16.29 -22.49
N VAL A 76 -4.24 -15.77 -21.65
CA VAL A 76 -4.01 -16.30 -20.31
C VAL A 76 -4.26 -15.20 -19.28
N THR A 77 -4.60 -15.60 -18.05
CA THR A 77 -4.71 -14.67 -16.94
C THR A 77 -3.31 -14.15 -16.60
N VAL A 78 -3.04 -12.89 -16.94
CA VAL A 78 -1.76 -12.21 -16.69
C VAL A 78 -1.75 -11.46 -15.36
N ILE A 79 -2.94 -11.08 -14.89
CA ILE A 79 -3.15 -10.44 -13.59
C ILE A 79 -4.34 -11.15 -12.92
N LYS A 80 -4.14 -11.66 -11.70
CA LYS A 80 -5.18 -12.35 -10.93
C LYS A 80 -6.15 -11.34 -10.31
N ASN A 81 -7.37 -11.79 -10.03
CA ASN A 81 -8.35 -10.99 -9.30
C ASN A 81 -8.08 -11.02 -7.79
N GLN A 82 -8.18 -9.88 -7.12
CA GLN A 82 -8.07 -9.72 -5.67
C GLN A 82 -9.29 -8.94 -5.14
N SER A 83 -10.46 -9.57 -5.15
CA SER A 83 -11.78 -8.96 -4.92
C SER A 83 -12.12 -8.60 -3.47
N ALA A 84 -11.17 -8.59 -2.54
CA ALA A 84 -11.42 -8.22 -1.14
C ALA A 84 -11.14 -6.73 -0.92
N GLN A 85 -12.00 -5.86 -1.47
CA GLN A 85 -11.71 -4.42 -1.48
C GLN A 85 -11.81 -3.76 -0.11
N ASP A 86 -12.73 -4.21 0.74
CA ASP A 86 -12.84 -3.81 2.14
C ASP A 86 -11.54 -4.06 2.92
N ILE A 87 -11.00 -5.27 2.82
CA ILE A 87 -9.72 -5.66 3.44
C ILE A 87 -8.56 -4.91 2.78
N GLY A 88 -8.61 -4.69 1.47
CA GLY A 88 -7.58 -3.93 0.75
C GLY A 88 -7.47 -2.48 1.22
N ARG A 89 -8.62 -1.83 1.40
CA ARG A 89 -8.73 -0.48 1.99
C ARG A 89 -8.19 -0.43 3.41
N TYR A 90 -8.63 -1.36 4.26
CA TYR A 90 -8.12 -1.51 5.63
C TYR A 90 -6.59 -1.64 5.65
N SER A 91 -6.06 -2.53 4.80
CA SER A 91 -4.63 -2.86 4.78
C SER A 91 -3.77 -1.65 4.41
N PHE A 92 -4.21 -0.83 3.46
CA PHE A 92 -3.50 0.39 3.08
C PHE A 92 -3.41 1.39 4.24
N TRP A 93 -4.53 1.65 4.91
CA TRP A 93 -4.53 2.53 6.09
C TRP A 93 -3.72 1.95 7.25
N LYS A 94 -3.70 0.62 7.40
CA LYS A 94 -2.85 -0.07 8.38
C LYS A 94 -1.37 0.16 8.05
N ASP A 95 -0.96 0.13 6.79
CA ASP A 95 0.42 0.40 6.39
C ASP A 95 0.80 1.86 6.69
N ILE A 96 -0.08 2.83 6.44
CA ILE A 96 0.14 4.23 6.84
C ILE A 96 0.35 4.33 8.36
N LYS A 97 -0.49 3.69 9.18
CA LYS A 97 -0.30 3.70 10.64
C LYS A 97 1.01 3.04 11.08
N ARG A 98 1.41 1.96 10.43
CA ARG A 98 2.70 1.29 10.70
C ARG A 98 3.87 2.21 10.37
N LEU A 99 3.80 2.95 9.26
CA LEU A 99 4.80 3.95 8.90
C LEU A 99 4.85 5.09 9.91
N GLU A 100 3.71 5.59 10.38
CA GLU A 100 3.65 6.59 11.45
C GLU A 100 4.41 6.12 12.70
N GLN A 101 4.13 4.91 13.18
CA GLN A 101 4.79 4.34 14.36
C GLN A 101 6.31 4.18 14.17
N VAL A 102 6.73 3.82 12.96
CA VAL A 102 8.15 3.71 12.60
C VAL A 102 8.82 5.09 12.60
N CYS A 103 8.21 6.09 11.96
CA CYS A 103 8.73 7.46 11.93
C CYS A 103 8.83 8.08 13.34
N GLU A 104 7.86 7.81 14.21
CA GLU A 104 7.90 8.27 15.61
C GLU A 104 8.99 7.60 16.45
N ARG A 105 9.32 6.34 16.14
CA ARG A 105 10.26 5.54 16.93
C ARG A 105 11.73 5.82 16.57
N PHE A 106 12.03 6.15 15.32
CA PHE A 106 13.40 6.22 14.81
C PHE A 106 13.76 7.60 14.24
N ASN A 107 14.69 8.29 14.91
CA ASN A 107 15.07 9.68 14.60
C ASN A 107 15.75 9.88 13.23
N ASN A 108 16.32 8.83 12.64
CA ASN A 108 17.05 8.92 11.37
C ASN A 108 16.13 8.69 10.16
N ILE A 109 14.83 8.53 10.38
CA ILE A 109 13.85 8.43 9.30
C ILE A 109 13.42 9.85 8.93
N LYS A 110 13.67 10.23 7.68
CA LYS A 110 13.38 11.59 7.22
C LYS A 110 11.89 11.82 7.03
N ASN A 111 11.23 10.84 6.42
CA ASN A 111 9.79 10.73 6.12
C ASN A 111 9.51 9.25 5.77
N ALA A 112 8.27 8.90 5.46
CA ALA A 112 7.94 7.63 4.81
C ALA A 112 6.92 7.80 3.68
N ILE A 113 6.82 6.80 2.80
CA ILE A 113 5.91 6.82 1.65
C ILE A 113 5.03 5.56 1.65
N ALA A 114 3.72 5.74 1.47
CA ALA A 114 2.81 4.65 1.14
C ALA A 114 2.27 4.82 -0.28
N VAL A 115 2.43 3.80 -1.11
CA VAL A 115 1.94 3.77 -2.49
C VAL A 115 0.82 2.75 -2.61
N PHE A 116 -0.31 3.16 -3.17
CA PHE A 116 -1.36 2.23 -3.58
C PHE A 116 -1.46 2.22 -5.10
N LEU A 117 -1.45 1.03 -5.71
CA LEU A 117 -1.57 0.82 -7.15
C LEU A 117 -2.67 -0.20 -7.43
N THR A 118 -3.56 0.10 -8.37
CA THR A 118 -4.67 -0.79 -8.70
C THR A 118 -5.21 -0.61 -10.12
N ASN A 119 -5.70 -1.67 -10.75
CA ASN A 119 -6.56 -1.58 -11.95
C ASN A 119 -8.04 -1.81 -11.63
N ASP A 120 -8.39 -1.87 -10.35
CA ASP A 120 -9.76 -1.90 -9.85
C ASP A 120 -10.20 -0.48 -9.46
N ASP A 121 -11.07 0.13 -10.26
CA ASP A 121 -11.57 1.49 -10.08
C ASP A 121 -12.51 1.64 -8.86
N SER A 122 -12.95 0.54 -8.25
CA SER A 122 -13.76 0.61 -7.03
C SER A 122 -13.01 1.21 -5.83
N TYR A 123 -11.67 1.18 -5.82
CA TYR A 123 -10.89 1.83 -4.77
C TYR A 123 -10.91 3.36 -4.85
N THR A 124 -11.11 3.92 -6.05
CA THR A 124 -11.16 5.38 -6.24
C THR A 124 -12.56 5.96 -6.00
N LYS A 125 -13.54 5.09 -5.74
CA LYS A 125 -14.94 5.46 -5.51
C LYS A 125 -15.25 5.40 -4.03
N GLU A 126 -16.05 6.35 -3.59
CA GLU A 126 -16.58 6.34 -2.23
C GLU A 126 -17.59 5.19 -2.10
N SER A 127 -17.50 4.43 -1.01
CA SER A 127 -18.53 3.43 -0.69
C SER A 127 -19.80 4.09 -0.16
N SER A 128 -20.93 3.37 -0.21
CA SER A 128 -22.15 3.77 0.52
C SER A 128 -21.86 4.13 1.98
N LEU A 129 -22.57 5.12 2.52
CA LEU A 129 -22.52 5.52 3.95
C LEU A 129 -22.85 4.36 4.90
N THR A 130 -23.58 3.35 4.42
CA THR A 130 -23.95 2.14 5.17
C THR A 130 -22.95 1.00 5.02
N SER A 131 -21.93 1.15 4.18
CA SER A 131 -20.90 0.13 3.97
C SER A 131 -20.08 -0.04 5.24
N ASN A 132 -19.88 -1.29 5.67
CA ASN A 132 -19.14 -1.57 6.89
C ASN A 132 -17.70 -0.99 6.87
N CYS A 133 -17.12 -0.86 5.67
CA CYS A 133 -15.77 -0.32 5.46
C CYS A 133 -15.73 1.19 5.16
N PHE A 134 -16.81 1.94 5.40
CA PHE A 134 -16.94 3.35 5.02
C PHE A 134 -15.78 4.24 5.51
N HIS A 135 -15.35 4.09 6.76
CA HIS A 135 -14.21 4.87 7.31
C HIS A 135 -12.83 4.47 6.77
N PHE A 136 -12.77 3.43 5.94
CA PHE A 136 -11.57 3.03 5.20
C PHE A 136 -11.63 3.46 3.74
N ASN A 137 -12.60 4.28 3.34
CA ASN A 137 -12.67 4.82 1.98
C ASN A 137 -11.34 5.46 1.54
N MET A 138 -11.14 5.47 0.23
CA MET A 138 -9.93 5.97 -0.41
C MET A 138 -10.26 6.82 -1.64
N ASN A 139 -11.49 7.32 -1.78
CA ASN A 139 -11.80 8.29 -2.84
C ASN A 139 -10.95 9.57 -2.71
N GLU A 140 -10.91 10.36 -3.77
CA GLU A 140 -10.19 11.64 -3.80
C GLU A 140 -10.55 12.52 -2.59
N GLY A 141 -9.54 13.14 -1.98
CA GLY A 141 -9.71 14.12 -0.89
C GLY A 141 -9.20 13.65 0.48
N PHE A 142 -9.52 14.44 1.51
CA PHE A 142 -9.10 14.21 2.89
C PHE A 142 -9.92 13.12 3.58
N HIS A 143 -9.24 12.30 4.39
CA HIS A 143 -9.83 11.22 5.15
C HIS A 143 -9.56 11.36 6.64
N SER A 144 -10.57 11.06 7.47
CA SER A 144 -10.48 11.15 8.92
C SER A 144 -9.40 10.24 9.52
N THR A 145 -8.85 10.65 10.66
CA THR A 145 -7.89 9.86 11.45
C THR A 145 -8.46 8.53 11.92
N LYS A 146 -9.74 8.51 12.29
CA LYS A 146 -10.40 7.34 12.87
C LYS A 146 -10.69 6.27 11.81
N LYS A 147 -10.07 5.10 11.94
CA LYS A 147 -10.22 3.94 11.04
C LYS A 147 -10.95 2.82 11.77
N GLN A 148 -12.27 2.73 11.53
CA GLN A 148 -13.15 1.81 12.25
C GLN A 148 -14.20 1.15 11.33
N TRP A 149 -14.60 -0.07 11.66
CA TRP A 149 -15.74 -0.72 11.03
C TRP A 149 -17.05 -0.13 11.58
N LEU A 150 -18.05 0.08 10.73
CA LEU A 150 -19.37 0.58 11.18
C LEU A 150 -20.08 -0.43 12.08
N ASN A 151 -19.94 -1.72 11.78
CA ASN A 151 -20.49 -2.84 12.54
C ASN A 151 -19.34 -3.74 13.06
N SER A 152 -19.05 -3.59 14.35
CA SER A 152 -18.03 -4.35 15.08
C SER A 152 -18.33 -5.85 15.19
N GLU A 153 -19.57 -6.28 14.96
CA GLU A 153 -19.96 -7.68 15.11
C GLU A 153 -19.63 -8.55 13.90
N THR A 154 -19.28 -7.92 12.77
CA THR A 154 -18.90 -8.64 11.55
C THR A 154 -17.61 -9.43 11.73
N THR A 155 -17.49 -10.56 11.02
CA THR A 155 -16.28 -11.40 11.03
C THR A 155 -15.02 -10.59 10.68
N CYS A 156 -15.12 -9.71 9.67
CA CYS A 156 -14.02 -8.79 9.32
C CYS A 156 -13.66 -7.88 10.50
N ALA A 157 -14.63 -7.23 11.14
CA ALA A 157 -14.32 -6.31 12.25
C ALA A 157 -13.67 -6.99 13.46
N LYS A 158 -14.01 -8.25 13.72
CA LYS A 158 -13.39 -9.06 14.78
C LYS A 158 -11.93 -9.43 14.47
N GLN A 159 -11.60 -9.62 13.19
CA GLN A 159 -10.25 -9.99 12.75
C GLN A 159 -9.34 -8.77 12.52
N TYR A 160 -9.90 -7.66 12.04
CA TYR A 160 -9.16 -6.47 11.63
C TYR A 160 -9.41 -5.33 12.61
N LYS A 161 -8.52 -5.19 13.61
CA LYS A 161 -8.66 -4.19 14.69
C LYS A 161 -8.79 -2.76 14.15
N CYS A 162 -9.69 -1.97 14.71
CA CYS A 162 -9.77 -0.52 14.48
C CYS A 162 -8.52 0.18 15.02
N PHE A 163 -8.17 1.33 14.46
CA PHE A 163 -7.03 2.14 14.89
C PHE A 163 -7.26 3.61 14.51
N GLU A 164 -6.36 4.48 14.98
CA GLU A 164 -6.38 5.91 14.70
C GLU A 164 -5.03 6.37 14.14
N LEU A 165 -5.09 7.12 13.04
CA LEU A 165 -3.93 7.78 12.44
C LEU A 165 -3.57 9.03 13.22
N ASN A 166 -2.32 9.46 13.13
CA ASN A 166 -1.83 10.64 13.84
C ASN A 166 -2.34 11.94 13.23
N LYS A 167 -2.62 11.94 11.92
CA LYS A 167 -3.17 13.07 11.16
C LYS A 167 -4.08 12.61 10.04
N GLU A 168 -4.83 13.55 9.49
CA GLU A 168 -5.60 13.32 8.27
C GLU A 168 -4.67 13.24 7.06
N TYR A 169 -5.02 12.39 6.10
CA TYR A 169 -4.28 12.26 4.84
C TYR A 169 -5.22 12.54 3.67
N CYS A 170 -4.69 13.24 2.67
CA CYS A 170 -5.36 13.46 1.40
C CYS A 170 -4.95 12.36 0.42
N ILE A 171 -5.92 11.72 -0.22
CA ILE A 171 -5.69 10.81 -1.34
C ILE A 171 -5.86 11.59 -2.64
N ASN A 172 -4.79 11.61 -3.43
CA ASN A 172 -4.80 12.14 -4.79
C ASN A 172 -4.57 10.99 -5.78
N TRP A 173 -5.56 10.66 -6.61
CA TRP A 173 -5.45 9.59 -7.59
C TRP A 173 -4.86 10.07 -8.90
N HIS A 174 -3.88 9.32 -9.37
CA HIS A 174 -3.28 9.45 -10.69
C HIS A 174 -3.64 8.24 -11.53
N ILE A 175 -3.61 8.42 -12.85
CA ILE A 175 -3.90 7.37 -13.82
C ILE A 175 -2.67 7.13 -14.67
N LYS A 176 -2.35 5.85 -14.88
CA LYS A 176 -1.35 5.41 -15.84
C LYS A 176 -1.91 4.29 -16.70
N GLU A 177 -1.81 4.43 -18.01
CA GLU A 177 -2.11 3.33 -18.92
C GLU A 177 -0.85 2.50 -19.19
N ILE A 178 -0.96 1.18 -19.03
CA ILE A 178 0.13 0.23 -19.28
C ILE A 178 -0.46 -0.89 -20.12
N LYS A 179 0.02 -1.03 -21.37
CA LYS A 179 -0.47 -2.05 -22.32
C LYS A 179 -2.01 -2.04 -22.42
N GLU A 180 -2.58 -0.85 -22.63
CA GLU A 180 -4.04 -0.61 -22.76
C GLU A 180 -4.85 -0.91 -21.48
N ILE A 181 -4.18 -1.20 -20.36
CA ILE A 181 -4.83 -1.39 -19.05
C ILE A 181 -4.66 -0.10 -18.26
N LYS A 182 -5.79 0.45 -17.82
CA LYS A 182 -5.81 1.61 -16.93
C LYS A 182 -5.48 1.19 -15.50
N PHE A 183 -4.40 1.75 -14.97
CA PHE A 183 -4.05 1.68 -13.56
C PHE A 183 -4.29 3.03 -12.90
N HIS A 184 -4.73 2.97 -11.65
CA HIS A 184 -4.88 4.06 -10.71
C HIS A 184 -3.81 3.92 -9.64
N TYR A 185 -3.19 5.01 -9.24
CA TYR A 185 -2.28 5.00 -8.10
C TYR A 185 -2.37 6.28 -7.29
N CYS A 186 -2.08 6.19 -5.99
CA CYS A 186 -1.87 7.33 -5.13
C CYS A 186 -0.58 7.15 -4.33
N ILE A 187 0.00 8.28 -3.93
CA ILE A 187 1.21 8.33 -3.11
C ILE A 187 0.86 9.20 -1.90
N VAL A 188 1.09 8.65 -0.71
CA VAL A 188 0.89 9.34 0.57
C VAL A 188 2.25 9.48 1.23
N GLU A 189 2.59 10.71 1.58
CA GLU A 189 3.78 11.03 2.38
C GLU A 189 3.38 11.12 3.86
N ILE A 190 4.13 10.43 4.70
CA ILE A 190 3.93 10.33 6.16
C ILE A 190 4.91 11.26 6.85
#